data_AF-A0A1F6JWF9-F1
#
_entry.id   AF-A0A1F6JWF9-F1
#
_cell.length_a   1.000
_cell.length_b   1.000
_cell.length_c   1.000
_cell.angle_alpha   90.00
_cell.angle_beta   90.00
_cell.angle_gamma   90.00
#
_symmetry.space_group_name_H-M   'P 1'
#
loop_
_entity.id
_entity.type
_entity.pdbx_description
1 polymer ?
#
loop_
_entity_poly.entity_id
_entity_poly.type
_entity_poly.pdbx_seq_one_letter_code
_entity_poly.pdbx_strand_id
1 'polypeptide(L)'
;MSTINISLPNSLYKDAKNTVSKMHYASMSELIRDALRRIIYSETASEEYFSKDFEDKVLRRAKEPYDSDIVFETEEDLRNYFLNLKLPAKRNKA
;
A
#
# COMPACT_ATOMS: atom_id res chain seq x y z
N MET A 1 -24.69 -17.18 2.12
CA MET A 1 -23.38 -16.74 2.62
C MET A 1 -22.46 -17.93 2.64
N SER A 2 -21.18 -17.74 2.30
CA SER A 2 -20.15 -18.75 2.48
C SER A 2 -19.38 -18.43 3.76
N THR A 3 -19.10 -19.45 4.57
CA THR A 3 -18.28 -19.31 5.78
C THR A 3 -16.83 -19.49 5.40
N ILE A 4 -15.98 -18.58 5.88
CA ILE A 4 -14.53 -18.69 5.74
C ILE A 4 -13.91 -18.71 7.14
N ASN A 5 -12.88 -19.53 7.31
CA ASN A 5 -12.06 -19.54 8.52
C ASN A 5 -10.78 -18.76 8.22
N ILE A 6 -10.48 -17.76 9.04
CA ILE A 6 -9.27 -16.93 8.89
C ILE A 6 -8.52 -16.87 10.21
N SER A 7 -7.20 -16.86 10.13
CA SER A 7 -6.32 -16.64 11.28
C SER A 7 -5.87 -15.18 11.30
N LEU A 8 -5.87 -14.56 12.49
CA LEU A 8 -5.42 -13.18 12.69
C LEU A 8 -4.30 -13.15 13.74
N PRO A 9 -3.30 -12.27 13.59
CA PRO A 9 -2.36 -11.98 14.67
C PRO A 9 -3.09 -11.56 15.95
N ASN A 10 -2.57 -11.96 17.11
CA ASN A 10 -3.22 -11.72 18.41
C ASN A 10 -3.49 -10.23 18.68
N SER A 11 -2.56 -9.35 18.30
CA SER A 11 -2.72 -7.90 18.42
C SER A 11 -3.90 -7.40 17.58
N LEU A 12 -3.93 -7.76 16.29
CA LEU A 12 -4.99 -7.38 15.36
C LEU A 12 -6.36 -7.92 15.80
N TYR A 13 -6.42 -9.15 16.31
CA TYR A 13 -7.67 -9.70 16.83
C TYR A 13 -8.21 -8.92 18.03
N LYS A 14 -7.31 -8.50 18.95
CA LYS A 14 -7.67 -7.67 20.10
C LYS A 14 -8.19 -6.30 19.63
N ASP A 15 -7.52 -5.68 18.68
CA ASP A 15 -7.93 -4.40 18.12
C ASP A 15 -9.28 -4.52 17.41
N ALA A 16 -9.47 -5.57 16.61
CA ALA A 16 -10.74 -5.85 15.94
C ALA A 16 -11.89 -6.04 16.96
N LYS A 17 -11.65 -6.75 18.07
CA LYS A 17 -12.65 -6.88 19.15
C LYS A 17 -13.02 -5.53 19.76
N ASN A 18 -12.02 -4.68 20.03
CA ASN A 18 -12.26 -3.34 20.54
C ASN A 18 -13.08 -2.50 19.54
N THR A 19 -12.76 -2.62 18.24
CA THR A 19 -13.47 -1.91 17.16
C THR A 19 -14.92 -2.35 17.05
N VAL A 20 -15.23 -3.64 17.18
CA VAL A 20 -16.62 -4.13 17.20
C VAL A 20 -17.44 -3.39 18.25
N SER A 21 -16.93 -3.26 19.47
CA SER A 21 -17.61 -2.54 20.55
C SER A 21 -17.68 -1.03 20.33
N LYS A 22 -16.55 -0.40 19.95
CA LYS A 22 -16.45 1.07 19.80
C LYS A 22 -17.28 1.61 18.63
N MET A 23 -17.36 0.85 17.55
CA MET A 23 -18.06 1.25 16.32
C MET A 23 -19.46 0.61 16.23
N HIS A 24 -19.92 -0.07 17.28
CA HIS A 24 -21.24 -0.67 17.39
C HIS A 24 -21.58 -1.69 16.28
N TYR A 25 -20.60 -2.49 15.86
CA TYR A 25 -20.89 -3.64 14.98
C TYR A 25 -21.59 -4.75 15.79
N ALA A 26 -22.52 -5.46 15.18
CA ALA A 26 -23.21 -6.58 15.83
C ALA A 26 -22.29 -7.81 15.97
N SER A 27 -21.26 -7.95 15.13
CA SER A 27 -20.31 -9.06 15.21
C SER A 27 -18.98 -8.76 14.52
N MET A 28 -17.97 -9.58 14.83
CA MET A 28 -16.69 -9.59 14.11
C MET A 28 -16.88 -9.82 12.60
N SER A 29 -17.80 -10.71 12.21
CA SER A 29 -18.09 -10.99 10.80
C SER A 29 -18.74 -9.80 10.08
N GLU A 30 -19.39 -8.89 10.80
CA GLU A 30 -19.91 -7.66 10.22
C GLU A 30 -18.80 -6.64 9.98
N LEU A 31 -17.93 -6.44 10.97
CA LEU A 31 -16.73 -5.62 10.83
C LEU A 31 -15.87 -6.07 9.63
N ILE A 32 -15.59 -7.37 9.52
CA ILE A 32 -14.79 -7.92 8.41
C ILE A 32 -15.49 -7.69 7.07
N ARG A 33 -16.82 -7.88 6.99
CA ARG A 33 -17.58 -7.63 5.76
C ARG A 33 -17.58 -6.16 5.38
N ASP A 34 -17.70 -5.25 6.33
CA ASP A 34 -17.65 -3.80 6.06
C ASP A 34 -16.25 -3.38 5.58
N ALA A 35 -15.20 -3.81 6.28
CA ALA A 35 -13.82 -3.56 5.86
C ALA A 35 -13.54 -4.11 4.45
N LEU A 36 -13.96 -5.34 4.16
CA LEU A 36 -13.78 -5.95 2.85
C LEU A 36 -14.57 -5.20 1.76
N ARG A 37 -15.80 -4.77 2.03
CA ARG A 37 -16.57 -3.96 1.08
C ARG A 37 -15.91 -2.62 0.81
N ARG A 38 -15.40 -1.94 1.83
CA ARG A 38 -14.66 -0.69 1.66
C ARG A 38 -13.43 -0.88 0.79
N ILE A 39 -12.73 -2.00 0.95
CA ILE A 39 -11.55 -2.31 0.14
C ILE A 39 -11.92 -2.66 -1.30
N ILE A 40 -12.99 -3.42 -1.52
CA ILE A 40 -13.39 -3.87 -2.88
C ILE A 40 -14.11 -2.75 -3.65
N TYR A 41 -14.90 -1.92 -2.97
CA TYR A 41 -15.82 -0.97 -3.58
C TYR A 41 -15.51 0.48 -3.22
N SER A 42 -14.37 0.81 -2.60
CA SER A 42 -13.93 2.21 -2.56
C SER A 42 -13.52 2.65 -3.96
N GLU A 43 -13.80 3.92 -4.30
CA GLU A 43 -13.35 4.53 -5.57
C GLU A 43 -11.82 4.52 -5.73
N THR A 44 -11.07 4.32 -4.64
CA THR A 44 -9.62 4.14 -4.61
C THR A 44 -9.15 2.72 -4.94
N ALA A 45 -10.04 1.72 -4.94
CA ALA A 45 -9.77 0.40 -5.48
C ALA A 45 -9.98 0.42 -7.00
N SER A 46 -9.31 1.36 -7.68
CA SER A 46 -9.07 1.19 -9.10
C SER A 46 -8.34 -0.14 -9.29
N GLU A 47 -8.64 -0.85 -10.38
CA GLU A 47 -8.09 -2.17 -10.73
C GLU A 47 -6.54 -2.27 -10.63
N GLU A 48 -5.86 -1.13 -10.51
CA GLU A 48 -4.42 -0.98 -10.37
C GLU A 48 -3.87 -1.51 -9.03
N TYR A 49 -4.52 -1.27 -7.89
CA TYR A 49 -3.98 -1.65 -6.55
C TYR A 49 -3.98 -3.16 -6.27
N PHE A 50 -4.78 -3.93 -7.01
CA PHE A 50 -4.78 -5.40 -6.97
C PHE A 50 -4.22 -6.02 -8.26
N SER A 51 -3.61 -5.20 -9.14
CA SER A 51 -2.95 -5.72 -10.33
C SER A 51 -1.63 -6.39 -9.96
N LYS A 52 -1.29 -7.45 -10.70
CA LYS A 52 0.02 -8.10 -10.59
C LYS A 52 1.18 -7.12 -10.80
N ASP A 53 0.99 -6.09 -11.63
CA ASP A 53 1.98 -5.03 -11.87
C ASP A 53 2.23 -4.17 -10.62
N PHE A 54 1.20 -3.88 -9.84
CA PHE A 54 1.36 -3.17 -8.57
C PHE A 54 2.06 -4.03 -7.52
N GLU A 55 1.67 -5.30 -7.39
CA GLU A 55 2.34 -6.26 -6.51
C GLU A 55 3.83 -6.38 -6.86
N ASP A 56 4.16 -6.51 -8.16
CA ASP A 56 5.53 -6.58 -8.65
C ASP A 56 6.32 -5.28 -8.37
N LYS A 57 5.70 -4.10 -8.49
CA LYS A 57 6.32 -2.80 -8.13
C LYS A 57 6.64 -2.71 -6.65
N VAL A 58 5.72 -3.12 -5.77
CA VAL A 58 5.92 -3.11 -4.32
C VAL A 58 7.01 -4.12 -3.91
N LEU A 59 6.96 -5.34 -4.44
CA LEU A 59 7.97 -6.36 -4.18
C LEU A 59 9.34 -5.98 -4.72
N ARG A 60 9.42 -5.26 -5.84
CA ARG A 60 10.68 -4.72 -6.37
C ARG A 60 11.25 -3.64 -5.44
N ARG A 61 10.44 -2.68 -5.01
CA ARG A 61 10.87 -1.62 -4.08
C ARG A 61 11.33 -2.18 -2.74
N ALA A 62 10.65 -3.20 -2.20
CA ALA A 62 11.05 -3.87 -0.97
C ALA A 62 12.39 -4.63 -1.09
N LYS A 63 12.83 -4.93 -2.31
CA LYS A 63 14.12 -5.58 -2.60
C LYS A 63 15.23 -4.57 -2.95
N GLU A 64 14.92 -3.29 -3.09
CA GLU A 64 15.92 -2.25 -3.32
C GLU A 64 16.72 -2.04 -2.02
N PRO A 65 18.07 -2.01 -2.09
CA PRO A 65 18.89 -1.79 -0.90
C PRO A 65 18.73 -0.36 -0.37
N TYR A 66 18.33 -0.25 0.90
CA TYR A 66 18.11 1.00 1.64
C TYR A 66 19.31 1.98 1.59
N ASP A 67 20.53 1.47 1.41
CA ASP A 67 21.76 2.27 1.32
C ASP A 67 21.84 3.18 0.06
N SER A 68 20.86 3.10 -0.84
CA SER A 68 20.80 3.93 -2.06
C SER A 68 19.68 4.99 -2.04
N ASP A 69 18.96 5.13 -0.92
CA ASP A 69 17.89 6.11 -0.78
C ASP A 69 18.47 7.53 -0.62
N ILE A 70 18.10 8.42 -1.54
CA ILE A 70 18.43 9.85 -1.45
C ILE A 70 17.31 10.51 -0.64
N VAL A 71 17.62 10.92 0.59
CA VAL A 71 16.70 11.67 1.45
C VAL A 71 16.81 13.15 1.09
N PHE A 72 15.68 13.76 0.72
CA PHE A 72 15.59 15.21 0.51
C PHE A 72 15.05 15.85 1.79
N GLU A 73 15.84 16.68 2.45
CA GLU A 73 15.44 17.34 3.71
C GLU A 73 14.80 18.69 3.46
N THR A 74 15.13 19.33 2.33
CA THR A 74 14.62 20.65 1.96
C THR A 74 14.00 20.65 0.56
N GLU A 75 13.13 21.63 0.29
CA GLU A 75 12.59 21.84 -1.05
C GLU A 75 13.67 22.19 -2.09
N GLU A 76 14.79 22.75 -1.64
CA GLU A 76 15.91 23.11 -2.51
C GLU A 76 16.67 21.86 -2.98
N ASP A 77 16.78 20.83 -2.15
CA ASP A 77 17.40 19.55 -2.52
C ASP A 77 16.62 18.87 -3.64
N LEU A 78 15.29 18.90 -3.57
CA LEU A 78 14.41 18.41 -4.64
C LEU A 78 14.64 19.17 -5.95
N ARG A 79 14.69 20.51 -5.89
CA ARG A 79 14.92 21.35 -7.08
C ARG A 79 16.28 21.08 -7.71
N ASN A 80 17.33 20.94 -6.90
CA ASN A 80 18.69 20.72 -7.36
C ASN A 80 18.94 19.30 -7.88
N TYR A 81 18.20 18.31 -7.36
CA TYR A 81 18.30 16.92 -7.82
C TYR A 81 17.99 16.78 -9.31
N PHE A 82 16.87 17.34 -9.77
CA PHE A 82 16.47 17.27 -11.18
C PHE A 82 17.32 18.13 -12.10
N LEU A 83 17.91 19.22 -11.60
CA LEU A 83 18.81 20.09 -12.37
C LEU A 83 20.17 19.42 -12.64
N ASN A 84 20.65 18.58 -11.71
CA ASN A 84 21.95 17.91 -11.79
C ASN A 84 21.85 16.44 -12.23
N LEU A 85 20.63 15.91 -12.37
CA LEU A 85 20.35 14.62 -12.98
C LEU A 85 20.80 14.67 -14.44
N LYS A 86 22.04 14.21 -14.70
CA LYS A 86 22.53 14.01 -16.05
C LYS A 86 21.59 13.01 -16.74
N LEU A 87 20.66 13.54 -17.54
CA LEU A 87 19.83 12.72 -18.42
C LEU A 87 20.75 11.78 -19.18
N PRO A 88 20.48 10.46 -19.24
CA PRO A 88 21.28 9.58 -20.08
C PRO A 88 21.23 10.14 -21.50
N ALA A 89 22.41 10.41 -22.09
CA ALA A 89 22.52 10.91 -23.44
C ALA A 89 21.65 10.05 -24.36
N LYS A 90 20.74 10.69 -25.11
CA LYS A 90 19.90 10.01 -26.10
C LYS A 90 20.79 9.05 -26.90
N ARG A 91 20.52 7.74 -26.79
CA ARG A 91 21.05 6.76 -27.74
C ARG A 91 20.47 7.12 -29.09
N ASN A 92 21.26 7.77 -29.94
CA ASN A 92 20.93 7.96 -31.34
C ASN A 92 20.77 6.56 -31.94
N LYS A 93 19.53 6.19 -32.29
CA LYS A 93 19.29 5.11 -33.23
C LYS A 93 19.64 5.66 -34.61
N ALA A 94 20.77 5.22 -35.16
CA ALA A 94 21.06 5.18 -36.58
C ALA A 94 21.33 3.72 -36.93
#